data_AF-A0A961XJK5-F1
#
_entry.id   AF-A0A961XJK5-F1
#
_cell.length_a   1.000
_cell.length_b   1.000
_cell.length_c   1.000
_cell.angle_alpha   90.00
_cell.angle_beta   90.00
_cell.angle_gamma   90.00
#
_symmetry.space_group_name_H-M   'P 1'
#
loop_
_entity.id
_entity.type
_entity.pdbx_description
1 polymer ?
#
loop_
_entity_poly.entity_id
_entity_poly.type
_entity_poly.pdbx_seq_one_letter_code
_entity_poly.pdbx_strand_id
1 'polypeptide(L)'
;IEGGLFTRFVGTDGLRDDLLIQNVGADALKTSFFSSPTSPDDNPAQMTLHTEFNAEYGEGADKAFVDQTYDATFLTLLAIEKAGSTDRTKMAAALREVASAPGEKVGPGEWAKAKQLISEGKDIDYDGAGGAYDFDANGDVRGYVGKFVVDGDSYKQIAVVE
;
A
#
# COMPACT_ATOMS: atom_id res chain seq x y z
N ILE A 1 -30.12 -10.13 0.81
CA ILE A 1 -29.74 -9.75 2.19
C ILE A 1 -30.94 -9.94 3.09
N GLU A 2 -30.74 -10.61 4.22
CA GLU A 2 -31.82 -11.14 5.07
C GLU A 2 -32.80 -10.03 5.50
N GLY A 3 -34.09 -10.28 5.33
CA GLY A 3 -35.17 -9.39 5.76
C GLY A 3 -35.44 -8.14 4.91
N GLY A 4 -34.61 -7.80 3.92
CA GLY A 4 -34.85 -6.67 3.01
C GLY A 4 -34.87 -5.28 3.68
N LEU A 5 -34.35 -5.17 4.90
CA LEU A 5 -34.39 -3.96 5.72
C LEU A 5 -33.47 -2.86 5.20
N PHE A 6 -32.38 -3.25 4.54
CA PHE A 6 -31.39 -2.34 3.98
C PHE A 6 -31.01 -2.79 2.57
N THR A 7 -30.85 -1.81 1.68
CA THR A 7 -30.40 -2.04 0.30
C THR A 7 -28.95 -1.60 0.08
N ARG A 8 -28.39 -0.80 1.00
CA ARG A 8 -27.06 -0.22 0.93
C ARG A 8 -26.27 -0.54 2.18
N PHE A 9 -25.05 -1.04 1.98
CA PHE A 9 -24.09 -1.31 3.02
C PHE A 9 -22.82 -0.51 2.77
N VAL A 10 -22.11 -0.19 3.85
CA VAL A 10 -20.77 0.40 3.80
C VAL A 10 -19.83 -0.62 4.41
N GLY A 11 -18.95 -1.18 3.58
CA GLY A 11 -17.93 -2.11 4.04
C GLY A 11 -16.60 -1.42 4.27
N THR A 12 -15.80 -1.93 5.20
CA THR A 12 -14.40 -1.53 5.37
C THR A 12 -13.49 -2.42 4.52
N ASP A 13 -12.19 -2.20 4.66
CA ASP A 13 -11.12 -2.89 3.96
C ASP A 13 -11.17 -4.41 4.13
N GLY A 14 -11.49 -4.88 5.34
CA GLY A 14 -11.68 -6.30 5.63
C GLY A 14 -12.88 -6.97 4.93
N LEU A 15 -13.74 -6.18 4.27
CA LEU A 15 -14.85 -6.68 3.46
C LEU A 15 -14.62 -6.51 1.96
N ARG A 16 -13.51 -5.89 1.51
CA ARG A 16 -13.12 -5.82 0.09
C ARG A 16 -12.44 -7.12 -0.33
N ASP A 17 -13.22 -8.19 -0.34
CA ASP A 17 -12.79 -9.53 -0.72
C ASP A 17 -13.80 -10.14 -1.71
N ASP A 18 -13.31 -10.82 -2.74
CA ASP A 18 -14.16 -11.43 -3.78
C ASP A 18 -15.04 -12.55 -3.18
N LEU A 19 -14.60 -13.16 -2.08
CA LEU A 19 -15.37 -14.14 -1.32
C LEU A 19 -16.69 -13.56 -0.80
N LEU A 20 -16.75 -12.25 -0.49
CA LEU A 20 -18.00 -11.59 -0.13
C LEU A 20 -18.97 -11.57 -1.33
N ILE A 21 -18.47 -11.28 -2.53
CA ILE A 21 -19.27 -11.28 -3.76
C ILE A 21 -19.74 -12.71 -4.07
N GLN A 22 -18.87 -13.71 -3.93
CA GLN A 22 -19.20 -15.12 -4.14
C GLN A 22 -20.30 -15.62 -3.20
N ASN A 23 -20.28 -15.21 -1.93
CA ASN A 23 -21.24 -15.67 -0.93
C ASN A 23 -22.56 -14.88 -0.92
N VAL A 24 -22.53 -13.58 -1.21
CA VAL A 24 -23.69 -12.68 -1.08
C VAL A 24 -24.34 -12.36 -2.44
N GLY A 25 -23.56 -12.44 -3.52
CA GLY A 25 -23.95 -12.10 -4.88
C GLY A 25 -23.77 -10.62 -5.21
N ALA A 26 -23.24 -10.33 -6.40
CA ALA A 26 -23.00 -8.96 -6.87
C ALA A 26 -24.27 -8.08 -6.87
N ASP A 27 -25.41 -8.64 -7.28
CA ASP A 27 -26.69 -7.94 -7.31
C ASP A 27 -27.15 -7.43 -5.94
N ALA A 28 -26.84 -8.17 -4.87
CA ALA A 28 -27.16 -7.78 -3.51
C ALA A 28 -26.27 -6.64 -3.00
N LEU A 29 -25.10 -6.44 -3.62
CA LEU A 29 -24.10 -5.44 -3.22
C LEU A 29 -24.06 -4.22 -4.15
N LYS A 30 -24.85 -4.19 -5.24
CA LYS A 30 -24.78 -3.17 -6.29
C LYS A 30 -24.94 -1.71 -5.85
N THR A 31 -25.56 -1.45 -4.69
CA THR A 31 -25.70 -0.07 -4.16
C THR A 31 -24.74 0.22 -3.01
N SER A 32 -24.03 -0.80 -2.55
CA SER A 32 -23.05 -0.74 -1.47
C SER A 32 -21.71 -0.22 -1.98
N PHE A 33 -20.87 0.24 -1.06
CA PHE A 33 -19.49 0.61 -1.37
C PHE A 33 -18.59 0.23 -0.22
N PHE A 34 -17.29 0.18 -0.51
CA PHE A 34 -16.26 -0.30 0.39
C PHE A 34 -15.14 0.72 0.48
N SER A 35 -14.58 0.93 1.66
CA SER A 35 -13.32 1.68 1.81
C SER A 35 -12.16 0.71 1.90
N SER A 36 -11.04 0.96 1.25
CA SER A 36 -9.82 0.15 1.39
C SER A 36 -8.58 1.02 1.17
N PRO A 37 -7.41 0.68 1.73
CA PRO A 37 -6.18 1.37 1.38
C PRO A 37 -5.95 1.37 -0.13
N THR A 38 -5.45 2.49 -0.62
CA THR A 38 -5.05 2.68 -2.00
C THR A 38 -3.76 3.50 -2.04
N SER A 39 -3.41 3.97 -3.23
CA SER A 39 -2.24 4.78 -3.51
C SER A 39 -2.65 6.15 -4.02
N PRO A 40 -1.74 7.14 -4.02
CA PRO A 40 -1.98 8.40 -4.71
C PRO A 40 -2.34 8.18 -6.18
N ASP A 41 -3.18 9.06 -6.73
CA ASP A 41 -3.43 9.10 -8.17
C ASP A 41 -2.11 9.33 -8.93
N ASP A 42 -1.97 8.74 -10.11
CA ASP A 42 -0.79 8.85 -10.98
C ASP A 42 0.55 8.42 -10.32
N ASN A 43 0.57 7.40 -9.45
CA ASN A 43 1.79 6.92 -8.79
C ASN A 43 2.63 5.94 -9.68
N PRO A 44 3.80 6.34 -10.22
CA PRO A 44 4.62 5.46 -11.06
C PRO A 44 5.28 4.30 -10.29
N ALA A 45 5.48 4.46 -8.97
CA ALA A 45 6.01 3.40 -8.11
C ALA A 45 5.02 2.25 -8.01
N GLN A 46 3.72 2.56 -7.90
CA GLN A 46 2.65 1.55 -7.94
C GLN A 46 2.64 0.83 -9.28
N MET A 47 2.69 1.56 -10.39
CA MET A 47 2.70 0.96 -11.73
C MET A 47 3.87 0.00 -11.93
N THR A 48 5.06 0.39 -11.46
CA THR A 48 6.26 -0.46 -11.47
C THR A 48 6.02 -1.72 -10.66
N LEU A 49 5.56 -1.58 -9.40
CA LEU A 49 5.28 -2.73 -8.54
C LEU A 49 4.24 -3.67 -9.17
N HIS A 50 3.13 -3.15 -9.67
CA HIS A 50 2.04 -3.95 -10.24
C HIS A 50 2.47 -4.70 -11.50
N THR A 51 3.29 -4.06 -12.33
CA THR A 51 3.85 -4.69 -13.54
C THR A 51 4.72 -5.88 -13.16
N GLU A 52 5.68 -5.69 -12.25
CA GLU A 52 6.60 -6.75 -11.82
C GLU A 52 5.87 -7.85 -11.02
N PHE A 53 4.94 -7.46 -10.14
CA PHE A 53 4.15 -8.40 -9.34
C PHE A 53 3.31 -9.32 -10.23
N ASN A 54 2.58 -8.77 -11.19
CA ASN A 54 1.78 -9.59 -12.11
C ASN A 54 2.66 -10.38 -13.09
N ALA A 55 3.86 -9.89 -13.43
CA ALA A 55 4.80 -10.68 -14.24
C ALA A 55 5.29 -11.94 -13.49
N GLU A 56 5.50 -11.84 -12.18
CA GLU A 56 5.95 -12.96 -11.33
C GLU A 56 4.79 -13.90 -10.95
N TYR A 57 3.65 -13.34 -10.53
CA TYR A 57 2.55 -14.11 -9.93
C TYR A 57 1.35 -14.33 -10.87
N GLY A 58 1.36 -13.72 -12.06
CA GLY A 58 0.30 -13.79 -13.06
C GLY A 58 -0.86 -12.82 -12.81
N GLU A 59 -1.25 -12.60 -11.55
CA GLU A 59 -2.32 -11.69 -11.16
C GLU A 59 -2.17 -11.23 -9.69
N GLY A 60 -3.06 -10.35 -9.26
CA GLY A 60 -3.27 -10.04 -7.84
C GLY A 60 -2.64 -8.74 -7.35
N ALA A 61 -1.95 -7.97 -8.20
CA ALA A 61 -1.36 -6.69 -7.79
C ALA A 61 -2.38 -5.66 -7.26
N ASP A 62 -3.66 -5.76 -7.67
CA ASP A 62 -4.77 -4.88 -7.27
C ASP A 62 -5.50 -5.33 -5.99
N LYS A 63 -5.08 -6.46 -5.40
CA LYS A 63 -5.62 -6.95 -4.13
C LYS A 63 -5.25 -6.01 -2.98
N ALA A 64 -6.07 -6.02 -1.94
CA ALA A 64 -5.87 -5.15 -0.80
C ALA A 64 -4.52 -5.41 -0.14
N PHE A 65 -3.86 -4.33 0.28
CA PHE A 65 -2.60 -4.34 1.01
C PHE A 65 -1.36 -4.79 0.24
N VAL A 66 -1.43 -5.11 -1.06
CA VAL A 66 -0.23 -5.50 -1.83
C VAL A 66 0.82 -4.40 -1.79
N ASP A 67 0.42 -3.18 -2.13
CA ASP A 67 1.30 -2.01 -2.15
C ASP A 67 1.88 -1.73 -0.75
N GLN A 68 1.02 -1.63 0.26
CA GLN A 68 1.42 -1.30 1.63
C GLN A 68 2.29 -2.39 2.26
N THR A 69 2.05 -3.67 1.96
CA THR A 69 2.84 -4.79 2.49
C THR A 69 4.21 -4.85 1.84
N TYR A 70 4.27 -4.63 0.52
CA TYR A 70 5.55 -4.55 -0.19
C TYR A 70 6.41 -3.42 0.38
N ASP A 71 5.84 -2.22 0.47
CA ASP A 71 6.53 -1.03 0.95
C ASP A 71 6.97 -1.17 2.41
N ALA A 72 6.11 -1.68 3.30
CA ALA A 72 6.48 -1.92 4.70
C ALA A 72 7.63 -2.94 4.84
N THR A 73 7.64 -3.96 3.98
CA THR A 73 8.73 -4.94 3.92
C THR A 73 10.02 -4.27 3.45
N PHE A 74 9.96 -3.51 2.35
CA PHE A 74 11.11 -2.84 1.77
C PHE A 74 11.71 -1.80 2.73
N LEU A 75 10.88 -0.97 3.35
CA LEU A 75 11.27 -0.02 4.39
C LEU A 75 11.94 -0.70 5.59
N THR A 76 11.41 -1.83 6.03
CA THR A 76 12.03 -2.60 7.13
C THR A 76 13.44 -3.07 6.74
N LEU A 77 13.63 -3.52 5.50
CA LEU A 77 14.95 -3.93 4.99
C LEU A 77 15.90 -2.73 4.87
N LEU A 78 15.43 -1.59 4.37
CA LEU A 78 16.22 -0.36 4.29
C LEU A 78 16.64 0.13 5.69
N ALA A 79 15.75 0.06 6.67
CA ALA A 79 16.06 0.42 8.05
C ALA A 79 17.15 -0.49 8.65
N ILE A 80 17.11 -1.79 8.36
CA ILE A 80 18.17 -2.74 8.77
C ILE A 80 19.49 -2.39 8.09
N GLU A 81 19.47 -2.11 6.77
CA GLU A 81 20.67 -1.74 6.01
C GLU A 81 21.30 -0.46 6.55
N LYS A 82 20.52 0.61 6.73
CA LYS A 82 20.98 1.90 7.27
C LYS A 82 21.48 1.77 8.71
N ALA A 83 20.81 0.99 9.55
CA ALA A 83 21.22 0.76 10.94
C ALA A 83 22.48 -0.12 11.06
N GLY A 84 22.78 -0.94 10.04
CA GLY A 84 23.81 -1.98 10.10
C GLY A 84 23.58 -2.99 11.23
N SER A 85 22.33 -3.15 11.68
CA SER A 85 21.97 -3.90 12.89
C SER A 85 20.48 -4.23 12.91
N THR A 86 20.13 -5.31 13.61
CA THR A 86 18.74 -5.68 13.92
C THR A 86 18.30 -5.23 15.33
N ASP A 87 19.07 -4.33 15.97
CA ASP A 87 18.66 -3.70 17.21
C ASP A 87 17.42 -2.81 16.98
N ARG A 88 16.38 -3.02 17.81
CA ARG A 88 15.09 -2.36 17.64
C ARG A 88 15.16 -0.85 17.71
N THR A 89 16.00 -0.29 18.59
CA THR A 89 16.12 1.15 18.77
C THR A 89 16.80 1.78 17.57
N LYS A 90 17.87 1.14 17.07
CA LYS A 90 18.57 1.59 15.85
C LYS A 90 17.68 1.49 14.62
N MET A 91 16.94 0.39 14.46
CA MET A 91 16.00 0.22 13.35
C MET A 91 14.88 1.26 13.37
N ALA A 92 14.32 1.58 14.54
CA ALA A 92 13.26 2.59 14.65
C ALA A 92 13.73 3.99 14.25
N ALA A 93 14.97 4.36 14.59
CA ALA A 93 15.58 5.61 14.14
C ALA A 93 15.84 5.58 12.63
N ALA A 94 16.51 4.53 12.14
CA ALA A 94 16.84 4.36 10.73
C ALA A 94 15.61 4.31 9.81
N LEU A 95 14.50 3.72 10.27
CA LEU A 95 13.24 3.67 9.52
C LEU A 95 12.75 5.07 9.14
N ARG A 96 12.81 6.02 10.08
CA ARG A 96 12.42 7.42 9.82
C ARG A 96 13.41 8.11 8.88
N GLU A 97 14.71 7.81 9.00
CA GLU A 97 15.75 8.40 8.15
C GLU A 97 15.69 7.93 6.69
N VAL A 98 15.24 6.70 6.42
CA VAL A 98 15.16 6.17 5.05
C VAL A 98 13.82 6.44 4.36
N ALA A 99 12.79 6.79 5.13
CA ALA A 99 11.42 6.92 4.64
C ALA A 99 11.00 8.36 4.30
N SER A 100 11.77 9.35 4.72
CA SER A 100 11.35 10.75 4.71
C SER A 100 12.48 11.66 4.23
N ALA A 101 12.11 12.82 3.68
CA ALA A 101 13.07 13.84 3.26
C ALA A 101 13.97 14.32 4.43
N PRO A 102 15.21 14.76 4.16
CA PRO A 102 15.84 14.89 2.84
C PRO A 102 16.41 13.57 2.32
N GLY A 103 16.56 13.43 1.00
CA GLY A 103 17.23 12.26 0.42
C GLY A 103 17.02 12.14 -1.07
N GLU A 104 17.80 11.26 -1.71
CA GLU A 104 17.50 10.85 -3.08
C GLU A 104 16.32 9.86 -3.08
N LYS A 105 15.36 10.07 -3.98
CA LYS A 105 14.16 9.24 -4.08
C LYS A 105 14.51 7.81 -4.50
N VAL A 106 13.97 6.84 -3.77
CA VAL A 106 14.12 5.41 -4.04
C VAL A 106 12.73 4.76 -4.02
N GLY A 107 12.39 4.00 -5.05
CA GLY A 107 11.12 3.29 -5.16
C GLY A 107 11.22 1.76 -5.07
N PRO A 108 10.09 1.06 -5.28
CA PRO A 108 10.04 -0.39 -5.39
C PRO A 108 11.07 -0.94 -6.39
N GLY A 109 11.74 -2.04 -6.02
CA GLY A 109 12.77 -2.67 -6.85
C GLY A 109 14.15 -1.98 -6.86
N GLU A 110 14.30 -0.76 -6.34
CA GLU A 110 15.57 -0.02 -6.39
C GLU A 110 16.56 -0.37 -5.25
N TRP A 111 16.59 -1.62 -4.79
CA TRP A 111 17.40 -2.05 -3.63
C TRP A 111 18.90 -1.79 -3.81
N ALA A 112 19.44 -2.06 -4.99
CA ALA A 112 20.86 -1.85 -5.28
C ALA A 112 21.26 -0.37 -5.20
N LYS A 113 20.41 0.53 -5.73
CA LYS A 113 20.58 1.98 -5.65
C LYS A 113 20.55 2.45 -4.20
N ALA A 114 19.56 1.99 -3.43
CA ALA A 114 19.40 2.33 -2.02
C ALA A 114 20.63 1.95 -1.19
N LYS A 115 21.11 0.70 -1.35
CA LYS A 115 22.32 0.21 -0.69
C LYS A 115 23.55 1.04 -1.05
N GLN A 116 23.71 1.39 -2.32
CA GLN A 116 24.82 2.22 -2.75
C GLN A 116 24.79 3.59 -2.06
N LEU A 117 23.65 4.28 -2.09
CA LEU A 117 23.48 5.60 -1.45
C LEU A 117 23.76 5.54 0.05
N ILE A 118 23.21 4.53 0.74
CA ILE A 118 23.46 4.31 2.18
C ILE A 118 24.94 4.07 2.45
N SER A 119 25.63 3.27 1.61
CA SER A 119 27.06 2.98 1.78
C SER A 119 27.96 4.20 1.55
N GLU A 120 27.50 5.15 0.71
CA GLU A 120 28.15 6.43 0.48
C GLU A 120 27.85 7.46 1.59
N GLY A 121 27.01 7.11 2.57
CA GLY A 121 26.59 7.99 3.66
C GLY A 121 25.57 9.05 3.23
N LYS A 122 24.90 8.86 2.08
CA LYS A 122 23.83 9.75 1.61
C LYS A 122 22.49 9.40 2.25
N ASP A 123 21.64 10.41 2.38
CA ASP A 123 20.26 10.22 2.80
C ASP A 123 19.41 9.76 1.61
N ILE A 124 18.39 8.95 1.91
CA ILE A 124 17.43 8.44 0.93
C ILE A 124 16.02 8.75 1.41
N ASP A 125 15.11 8.88 0.46
CA ASP A 125 13.69 9.15 0.70
C ASP A 125 12.88 8.09 -0.06
N TYR A 126 12.38 7.08 0.67
CA TYR A 126 11.62 6.01 0.06
C TYR A 126 10.22 6.47 -0.34
N ASP A 127 9.91 6.36 -1.63
CA ASP A 127 8.64 6.73 -2.24
C ASP A 127 8.01 5.51 -2.91
N GLY A 128 7.09 4.88 -2.18
CA GLY A 128 6.63 3.53 -2.43
C GLY A 128 5.39 3.44 -3.32
N ALA A 129 4.94 2.20 -3.54
CA ALA A 129 3.72 1.93 -4.28
C ALA A 129 2.46 2.49 -3.59
N GLY A 130 2.44 2.53 -2.26
CA GLY A 130 1.42 3.16 -1.42
C GLY A 130 1.57 4.67 -1.27
N GLY A 131 2.68 5.24 -1.77
CA GLY A 131 3.03 6.66 -1.69
C GLY A 131 4.22 6.96 -0.77
N ALA A 132 4.37 8.22 -0.40
CA ALA A 132 5.42 8.67 0.52
C ALA A 132 5.13 8.25 1.98
N TYR A 133 6.17 7.85 2.70
CA TYR A 133 6.08 7.37 4.08
C TYR A 133 6.65 8.38 5.09
N ASP A 134 6.22 9.63 4.97
CA ASP A 134 6.60 10.70 5.90
C ASP A 134 6.00 10.46 7.30
N PHE A 135 6.84 9.96 8.22
CA PHE A 135 6.43 9.63 9.58
C PHE A 135 6.26 10.89 10.45
N ASP A 136 5.09 11.04 11.04
CA ASP A 136 4.83 12.08 12.04
C ASP A 136 5.49 11.75 13.41
N ALA A 137 5.30 12.63 14.39
CA ALA A 137 5.87 12.44 15.74
C ALA A 137 5.33 11.18 16.46
N ASN A 138 4.14 10.70 16.10
CA ASN A 138 3.50 9.51 16.68
C ASN A 138 3.92 8.21 15.97
N GLY A 139 4.49 8.32 14.77
CA GLY A 139 4.86 7.18 13.94
C GLY A 139 3.79 6.81 12.90
N ASP A 140 2.86 7.73 12.63
CA ASP A 140 1.85 7.59 11.59
C ASP A 140 2.37 8.19 10.28
N VAL A 141 1.89 7.64 9.16
CA VAL A 141 2.15 8.16 7.80
C VAL A 141 0.84 8.60 7.17
N ARG A 142 0.91 9.44 6.12
CA ARG A 142 -0.28 9.78 5.34
C ARG A 142 -0.81 8.53 4.64
N GLY A 143 -2.06 8.16 4.91
CA GLY A 143 -2.76 7.10 4.20
C GLY A 143 -3.66 7.62 3.09
N TYR A 144 -3.85 6.82 2.04
CA TYR A 144 -4.84 7.07 0.98
C TYR A 144 -5.95 6.02 1.10
N VAL A 145 -7.21 6.46 1.08
CA VAL A 145 -8.37 5.56 1.20
C VAL A 145 -9.18 5.60 -0.09
N GLY A 146 -9.22 4.48 -0.79
CA GLY A 146 -10.06 4.32 -1.97
C GLY A 146 -11.49 3.98 -1.61
N LYS A 147 -12.43 4.49 -2.41
CA LYS A 147 -13.82 4.06 -2.43
C LYS A 147 -14.04 3.09 -3.58
N PHE A 148 -14.51 1.89 -3.25
CA PHE A 148 -14.70 0.78 -4.17
C PHE A 148 -16.17 0.38 -4.26
N VAL A 149 -16.57 -0.09 -5.44
CA VAL A 149 -17.88 -0.71 -5.69
C VAL A 149 -17.69 -2.07 -6.32
N VAL A 150 -18.67 -2.96 -6.17
CA VAL A 150 -18.67 -4.25 -6.86
C VAL A 150 -18.83 -4.02 -8.37
N ASP A 151 -17.98 -4.67 -9.16
CA ASP A 151 -17.99 -4.66 -10.62
C ASP A 151 -17.78 -6.10 -11.12
N GLY A 152 -18.88 -6.75 -11.52
CA GLY A 152 -18.87 -8.17 -11.86
C GLY A 152 -18.56 -9.06 -10.65
N ASP A 153 -17.47 -9.80 -10.74
CA ASP A 153 -16.92 -10.70 -9.71
C ASP A 153 -15.78 -10.08 -8.89
N SER A 154 -15.51 -8.78 -9.09
CA SER A 154 -14.42 -8.04 -8.44
C SER A 154 -14.87 -6.67 -7.93
N TYR A 155 -13.90 -5.82 -7.56
CA TYR A 155 -14.13 -4.46 -7.10
C TYR A 155 -13.45 -3.45 -8.01
N LYS A 156 -14.13 -2.33 -8.25
CA LYS A 156 -13.60 -1.18 -8.97
C LYS A 156 -13.47 0.02 -8.05
N GLN A 157 -12.30 0.64 -8.02
CA GLN A 157 -12.11 1.95 -7.39
C GLN A 157 -12.84 3.03 -8.20
N ILE A 158 -13.56 3.91 -7.51
CA ILE A 158 -14.33 5.00 -8.13
C ILE A 158 -13.97 6.39 -7.58
N ALA A 159 -13.23 6.47 -6.47
CA ALA A 159 -12.70 7.71 -5.91
C ALA A 159 -11.57 7.41 -4.93
N VAL A 160 -10.68 8.37 -4.74
CA VAL A 160 -9.78 8.46 -3.58
C VAL A 160 -10.36 9.48 -2.60
N VAL A 161 -10.29 9.16 -1.31
CA VAL A 161 -10.63 10.04 -0.20
C VAL A 161 -9.33 10.36 0.51
N GLU A 162 -8.98 11.64 0.54
CA GLU A 162 -7.82 12.20 1.24
C GLU A 162 -8.23 12.94 2.51
#